data_AF-W4LXP1-F1
#
_entry.id   AF-W4LXP1-F1
#
_cell.length_a   1.000
_cell.length_b   1.000
_cell.length_c   1.000
_cell.angle_alpha   90.00
_cell.angle_beta   90.00
_cell.angle_gamma   90.00
#
_symmetry.space_group_name_H-M   'P 1'
#
loop_
_entity.id
_entity.type
_entity.pdbx_description
1 polymer ?
#
loop_
_entity_poly.entity_id
_entity_poly.type
_entity_poly.pdbx_seq_one_letter_code
_entity_poly.pdbx_strand_id
1 'polypeptide(L)'
;MSGQDELERYEQTEARDLIRLLAMSRPQEELRAPPDFRLKVLSKIHQTPSRRGILSWLSVDFVPTWAPALTAALLVLSLGVNVWLGARALDPAEVQTVRAPAPAYAFQKGIRQEADLGALVAVQKTETGLTSYGFADKSAGQQSFLLGTLYAEALAYARSGDLEAATQRWQTMDQALGQTAEPLISYRRNMQGWLQQKPPALEQFQAVLPWFEPAFETYAAGQHDQVLPLFQAGAWMTNMRLAAEAGEVDGLIHGRAVDYFLARLKAPKGVEEGFRRLDDLMAKKTLSEREIKIVIKTVKKMQRILG
;
A
#
# COMPACT_ATOMS: atom_id res chain seq x y z
N MET A 1 -38.66 -18.93 30.11
CA MET A 1 -38.08 -17.77 29.41
C MET A 1 -37.17 -18.33 28.32
N SER A 2 -37.37 -17.89 27.09
CA SER A 2 -36.74 -18.46 25.88
C SER A 2 -35.35 -17.86 25.68
N GLY A 3 -34.35 -18.68 25.33
CA GLY A 3 -32.97 -18.22 25.08
C GLY A 3 -32.81 -17.23 23.93
N GLN A 4 -33.86 -16.97 23.13
CA GLN A 4 -33.86 -15.90 22.13
C GLN A 4 -33.98 -14.50 22.74
N ASP A 5 -34.68 -14.34 23.87
CA ASP A 5 -34.83 -13.05 24.54
C ASP A 5 -33.52 -12.59 25.21
N GLU A 6 -32.64 -13.52 25.54
CA GLU A 6 -31.31 -13.22 26.12
C GLU A 6 -30.31 -12.83 25.05
N LEU A 7 -30.38 -13.44 23.86
CA LEU A 7 -29.51 -13.11 22.73
C LEU A 7 -29.81 -11.70 22.18
N GLU A 8 -31.10 -11.36 22.00
CA GLU A 8 -31.48 -10.02 21.53
C GLU A 8 -31.10 -8.92 22.53
N ARG A 9 -31.16 -9.21 23.84
CA ARG A 9 -30.69 -8.27 24.87
C ARG A 9 -29.17 -8.13 24.88
N TYR A 10 -28.44 -9.21 24.61
CA TYR A 10 -26.98 -9.17 24.54
C TYR A 10 -26.50 -8.34 23.33
N GLU A 11 -27.09 -8.57 22.15
CA GLU A 11 -26.76 -7.85 20.91
C GLU A 11 -27.11 -6.35 20.99
N GLN A 12 -28.24 -5.99 21.61
CA GLN A 12 -28.60 -4.58 21.81
C GLN A 12 -27.68 -3.85 22.80
N THR A 13 -27.10 -4.57 23.76
CA THR A 13 -26.20 -3.98 24.75
C THR A 13 -24.82 -3.77 24.15
N GLU A 14 -24.32 -4.73 23.37
CA GLU A 14 -23.02 -4.66 22.71
C GLU A 14 -22.99 -3.59 21.60
N ALA A 15 -24.07 -3.46 20.81
CA ALA A 15 -24.20 -2.40 19.82
C ALA A 15 -24.23 -0.99 20.46
N ARG A 16 -24.86 -0.84 21.63
CA ARG A 16 -24.89 0.44 22.36
C ARG A 16 -23.52 0.80 22.94
N ASP A 17 -22.77 -0.19 23.43
CA ASP A 17 -21.42 0.04 23.95
C ASP A 17 -20.41 0.33 22.84
N LEU A 18 -20.53 -0.29 21.66
CA LEU A 18 -19.73 0.07 20.49
C LEU A 18 -20.01 1.49 19.98
N ILE A 19 -21.26 1.94 19.98
CA ILE A 19 -21.62 3.32 19.65
C ILE A 19 -21.05 4.30 20.70
N ARG A 20 -21.05 3.93 21.98
CA ARG A 20 -20.44 4.74 23.05
C ARG A 20 -18.93 4.84 22.91
N LEU A 21 -18.25 3.74 22.61
CA LEU A 21 -16.79 3.70 22.40
C LEU A 21 -16.38 4.47 21.14
N LEU A 22 -17.19 4.43 20.08
CA LEU A 22 -17.00 5.24 18.86
C LEU A 22 -17.26 6.74 19.08
N ALA A 23 -18.14 7.08 20.02
CA ALA A 23 -18.37 8.47 20.42
C ALA A 23 -17.25 9.02 21.31
N MET A 24 -16.58 8.18 22.11
CA MET A 24 -15.46 8.55 22.98
C MET A 24 -14.10 8.60 22.25
N SER A 25 -13.95 7.93 21.11
CA SER A 25 -12.68 7.85 20.37
C SER A 25 -12.48 8.93 19.29
N ARG A 26 -13.41 9.89 19.15
CA ARG A 26 -13.22 11.04 18.27
C ARG A 26 -12.48 12.16 18.99
N PRO A 27 -11.32 12.63 18.49
CA PRO A 27 -10.73 13.87 18.98
C PRO A 27 -11.68 15.04 18.68
N GLN A 28 -12.14 15.68 19.76
CA GLN A 28 -12.99 16.86 19.74
C GLN A 28 -12.15 18.12 19.55
N GLU A 29 -11.40 18.22 18.45
CA GLU A 29 -10.81 19.50 18.05
C GLU A 29 -10.69 19.58 16.53
N GLU A 30 -11.19 20.69 15.99
CA GLU A 30 -11.14 21.09 14.58
C GLU A 30 -12.02 20.32 13.58
N LEU A 31 -13.30 20.68 13.54
CA LEU A 31 -14.06 20.92 12.30
C LEU A 31 -15.39 21.59 12.66
N ARG A 32 -15.33 22.78 13.27
CA ARG A 32 -16.52 23.65 13.35
C ARG A 32 -16.70 24.28 11.97
N ALA A 33 -17.71 23.79 11.23
CA ALA A 33 -18.19 24.49 10.06
C ALA A 33 -18.53 25.95 10.45
N PRO A 34 -18.15 26.95 9.62
CA PRO A 34 -18.45 28.35 9.89
C PRO A 34 -19.95 28.55 10.19
N PRO A 35 -20.33 29.45 11.12
CA PRO A 35 -21.74 29.65 11.50
C PRO A 35 -22.64 29.97 10.30
N ASP A 36 -22.05 30.53 9.24
CA ASP A 36 -22.75 30.99 8.04
C ASP A 36 -22.88 29.89 6.97
N PHE A 37 -22.30 28.70 7.20
CA PHE A 37 -22.30 27.60 6.24
C PHE A 37 -23.72 27.12 5.92
N ARG A 38 -24.58 27.00 6.95
CA ARG A 38 -25.99 26.62 6.76
C ARG A 38 -26.75 27.66 5.93
N LEU A 39 -26.49 28.95 6.13
CA LEU A 39 -27.12 30.03 5.37
C LEU A 39 -26.62 30.08 3.91
N LYS A 40 -25.33 29.84 3.67
CA LYS A 40 -24.76 29.72 2.32
C LYS A 40 -25.30 28.52 1.56
N VAL A 41 -25.50 27.37 2.21
CA VAL A 41 -26.10 26.19 1.59
C VAL A 41 -27.57 26.43 1.27
N LEU A 42 -28.35 26.98 2.20
CA LEU A 42 -29.78 27.24 1.99
C LEU A 42 -30.04 28.31 0.91
N SER A 43 -29.25 29.38 0.87
CA SER A 43 -29.36 30.41 -0.18
C SER A 43 -29.01 29.87 -1.58
N LYS A 44 -28.04 28.96 -1.68
CA LYS A 44 -27.70 28.29 -2.95
C LYS A 44 -28.79 27.32 -3.41
N ILE A 45 -29.49 26.67 -2.49
CA ILE A 45 -30.65 25.81 -2.80
C ILE A 45 -31.83 26.64 -3.32
N HIS A 46 -32.10 27.82 -2.74
CA HIS A 46 -33.18 28.70 -3.16
C HIS A 46 -32.93 29.44 -4.49
N GLN A 47 -31.68 29.53 -4.96
CA GLN A 47 -31.34 30.18 -6.23
C GLN A 47 -31.36 29.25 -7.44
N THR A 48 -31.74 27.99 -7.29
CA THR A 48 -31.92 27.09 -8.44
C THR A 48 -33.29 27.36 -9.07
N PRO A 49 -33.40 27.92 -10.28
CA PRO A 49 -34.69 28.15 -10.90
C PRO A 49 -35.37 26.81 -11.13
N SER A 50 -36.57 26.66 -10.57
CA SER A 50 -37.45 25.51 -10.75
C SER A 50 -37.83 25.36 -12.22
N ARG A 51 -37.01 24.64 -12.99
CA ARG A 51 -37.41 24.11 -14.30
C ARG A 51 -38.54 23.11 -14.06
N ARG A 52 -39.76 23.54 -14.40
CA ARG A 52 -40.94 22.68 -14.54
C ARG A 52 -40.59 21.51 -15.48
N GLY A 53 -40.33 20.34 -14.89
CA GLY A 53 -40.05 19.11 -15.60
C GLY A 53 -41.20 18.12 -15.46
N ILE A 54 -41.97 17.94 -16.54
CA ILE A 54 -42.54 16.71 -17.14
C ILE A 54 -43.35 15.72 -16.25
N LEU A 55 -43.44 15.88 -14.93
CA LEU A 55 -44.16 14.95 -14.03
C LEU A 55 -45.34 15.58 -13.29
N SER A 56 -45.77 16.79 -13.66
CA SER A 56 -46.91 17.49 -13.02
C SER A 56 -48.31 16.96 -13.41
N TRP A 57 -48.40 15.76 -13.98
CA TRP A 57 -49.62 15.12 -14.49
C TRP A 57 -50.02 13.87 -13.70
N LEU A 58 -49.24 13.49 -12.69
CA LEU A 58 -49.64 12.43 -11.75
C LEU A 58 -50.47 13.05 -10.63
N SER A 59 -51.79 13.08 -10.86
CA SER A 59 -52.82 13.33 -9.84
C SER A 59 -52.76 12.29 -8.71
N VAL A 60 -53.10 12.75 -7.50
CA VAL A 60 -52.72 12.23 -6.18
C VAL A 60 -53.56 11.05 -5.66
N ASP A 61 -54.37 10.37 -6.47
CA ASP A 61 -55.37 9.43 -5.92
C ASP A 61 -55.04 7.93 -6.03
N PHE A 62 -53.82 7.54 -6.37
CA PHE A 62 -53.38 6.14 -6.26
C PHE A 62 -51.92 6.09 -5.83
N VAL A 63 -51.68 5.82 -4.55
CA VAL A 63 -50.33 5.51 -4.04
C VAL A 63 -50.19 3.98 -3.99
N PRO A 64 -49.59 3.33 -5.00
CA PRO A 64 -49.26 1.92 -4.88
C PRO A 64 -48.13 1.73 -3.87
N THR A 65 -48.13 0.58 -3.20
CA THR A 65 -47.20 0.17 -2.13
C THR A 65 -45.71 0.20 -2.49
N TRP A 66 -45.37 0.46 -3.76
CA TRP A 66 -44.01 0.56 -4.28
C TRP A 66 -43.46 2.00 -4.32
N ALA A 67 -44.29 3.01 -4.04
CA ALA A 67 -43.87 4.42 -3.93
C ALA A 67 -42.67 4.66 -2.99
N PRO A 68 -42.60 4.08 -1.76
CA PRO A 68 -41.46 4.30 -0.88
C PRO A 68 -40.15 3.73 -1.44
N ALA A 69 -40.21 2.60 -2.16
CA ALA A 69 -39.05 1.98 -2.78
C ALA A 69 -38.49 2.84 -3.93
N LEU A 70 -39.36 3.44 -4.73
CA LEU A 70 -38.97 4.35 -5.82
C LEU A 70 -38.37 5.66 -5.27
N THR A 71 -38.92 6.23 -4.20
CA THR A 71 -38.31 7.40 -3.55
C THR A 71 -36.96 7.09 -2.93
N ALA A 72 -36.78 5.92 -2.32
CA ALA A 72 -35.48 5.49 -1.79
C ALA A 72 -34.45 5.30 -2.91
N ALA A 73 -34.85 4.67 -4.02
CA ALA A 73 -33.98 4.49 -5.19
C ALA A 73 -33.58 5.83 -5.82
N LEU A 74 -34.52 6.77 -5.95
CA LEU A 74 -34.24 8.11 -6.47
C LEU A 74 -33.37 8.93 -5.52
N LEU A 75 -33.53 8.79 -4.20
CA LEU A 75 -32.64 9.40 -3.22
C LEU A 75 -31.22 8.85 -3.32
N VAL A 76 -31.05 7.53 -3.43
CA VAL A 76 -29.73 6.89 -3.62
C VAL A 76 -29.09 7.34 -4.94
N LEU A 77 -29.86 7.41 -6.03
CA LEU A 77 -29.39 7.93 -7.31
C LEU A 77 -29.02 9.41 -7.23
N SER A 78 -29.79 10.24 -6.54
CA SER A 78 -29.48 11.66 -6.36
C SER A 78 -28.24 11.89 -5.49
N LEU A 79 -28.01 11.02 -4.48
CA LEU A 79 -26.77 11.02 -3.69
C LEU A 79 -25.60 10.58 -4.54
N GLY A 80 -25.74 9.52 -5.34
CA GLY A 80 -24.69 9.05 -6.26
C GLY A 80 -24.30 10.11 -7.30
N VAL A 81 -25.28 10.80 -7.88
CA VAL A 81 -25.05 11.88 -8.86
C VAL A 81 -24.43 13.11 -8.21
N ASN A 82 -24.83 13.49 -6.99
CA ASN A 82 -24.22 14.63 -6.27
C ASN A 82 -22.80 14.32 -5.76
N VAL A 83 -22.53 13.07 -5.34
CA VAL A 83 -21.17 12.63 -4.99
C VAL A 83 -20.28 12.63 -6.23
N TRP A 84 -20.79 12.16 -7.37
CA TRP A 84 -20.05 12.13 -8.64
C TRP A 84 -19.78 13.54 -9.21
N LEU A 85 -20.76 14.44 -9.14
CA LEU A 85 -20.58 15.85 -9.53
C LEU A 85 -19.70 16.63 -8.55
N GLY A 86 -19.81 16.35 -7.25
CA GLY A 86 -18.93 16.90 -6.22
C GLY A 86 -17.46 16.48 -6.39
N ALA A 87 -17.23 15.24 -6.83
CA ALA A 87 -15.89 14.74 -7.17
C ALA A 87 -15.28 15.43 -8.41
N ARG A 88 -16.11 15.85 -9.39
CA ARG A 88 -15.65 16.62 -10.56
C ARG A 88 -15.46 18.11 -10.31
N ALA A 89 -16.20 18.70 -9.37
CA ALA A 89 -16.05 20.11 -9.01
C ALA A 89 -14.79 20.40 -8.15
N LEU A 90 -14.09 19.34 -7.74
CA LEU A 90 -12.82 19.37 -7.03
C LEU A 90 -11.67 18.91 -7.93
N ASP A 91 -11.69 19.23 -9.23
CA ASP A 91 -10.49 19.11 -10.06
C ASP A 91 -9.36 19.90 -9.38
N PRO A 92 -8.35 19.24 -8.79
CA PRO A 92 -7.18 19.95 -8.33
C PRO A 92 -6.48 20.43 -9.61
N ALA A 93 -5.91 21.64 -9.55
CA ALA A 93 -4.84 21.99 -10.48
C ALA A 93 -3.91 20.77 -10.62
N GLU A 94 -3.49 20.43 -11.84
CA GLU A 94 -2.55 19.35 -12.15
C GLU A 94 -1.28 19.45 -11.28
N VAL A 95 -1.38 18.96 -10.04
CA VAL A 95 -0.23 18.57 -9.25
C VAL A 95 0.24 17.34 -9.99
N GLN A 96 1.41 17.40 -10.61
CA GLN A 96 2.12 16.20 -11.01
C GLN A 96 2.27 15.34 -9.75
N THR A 97 1.32 14.43 -9.54
CA THR A 97 1.35 13.51 -8.40
C THR A 97 2.50 12.57 -8.68
N VAL A 98 3.63 12.84 -8.04
CA VAL A 98 4.80 11.97 -8.11
C VAL A 98 4.35 10.57 -7.72
N ARG A 99 4.35 9.66 -8.70
CA ARG A 99 3.73 8.33 -8.56
C ARG A 99 4.57 7.49 -7.60
N ALA A 100 3.96 7.00 -6.53
CA ALA A 100 4.60 6.06 -5.61
C ALA A 100 5.03 4.78 -6.36
N PRO A 101 6.12 4.13 -5.90
CA PRO A 101 6.54 2.84 -6.46
C PRO A 101 5.41 1.82 -6.34
N ALA A 102 5.33 0.92 -7.32
CA ALA A 102 4.42 -0.22 -7.21
C ALA A 102 4.79 -1.07 -5.98
N PRO A 103 3.79 -1.63 -5.26
CA PRO A 103 4.06 -2.56 -4.17
C PRO A 103 4.98 -3.69 -4.62
N ALA A 104 5.88 -4.14 -3.75
CA ALA A 104 6.94 -5.07 -4.12
C ALA A 104 6.40 -6.38 -4.70
N TYR A 105 5.32 -6.90 -4.10
CA TYR A 105 4.63 -8.08 -4.60
C TYR A 105 4.04 -7.87 -6.00
N ALA A 106 3.40 -6.71 -6.22
CA ALA A 106 2.80 -6.37 -7.52
C ALA A 106 3.86 -6.21 -8.60
N PHE A 107 5.01 -5.61 -8.27
CA PHE A 107 6.15 -5.53 -9.17
C PHE A 107 6.62 -6.93 -9.55
N GLN A 108 6.93 -7.78 -8.56
CA GLN A 108 7.44 -9.12 -8.84
C GLN A 108 6.45 -9.93 -9.68
N LYS A 109 5.14 -9.85 -9.40
CA LYS A 109 4.12 -10.52 -10.23
C LYS A 109 4.22 -10.16 -11.73
N GLY A 110 4.71 -8.98 -12.07
CA GLY A 110 4.94 -8.54 -13.45
C GLY A 110 6.21 -9.10 -14.10
N ILE A 111 7.15 -9.66 -13.35
CA ILE A 111 8.31 -10.40 -13.88
C ILE A 111 7.83 -11.76 -14.40
N ARG A 112 8.36 -12.28 -15.50
CA ARG A 112 7.97 -13.59 -16.07
C ARG A 112 8.04 -14.73 -15.05
N GLN A 113 7.13 -15.70 -15.17
CA GLN A 113 7.03 -16.81 -14.21
C GLN A 113 8.18 -17.81 -14.35
N GLU A 114 8.76 -17.91 -15.55
CA GLU A 114 9.87 -18.81 -15.85
C GLU A 114 11.19 -18.35 -15.20
N ALA A 115 11.25 -17.10 -14.74
CA ALA A 115 12.41 -16.58 -14.01
C ALA A 115 12.39 -17.09 -12.56
N ASP A 116 13.34 -17.96 -12.22
CA ASP A 116 13.56 -18.40 -10.84
C ASP A 116 14.18 -17.27 -10.01
N LEU A 117 13.32 -16.40 -9.46
CA LEU A 117 13.74 -15.24 -8.69
C LEU A 117 14.49 -15.63 -7.41
N GLY A 118 14.10 -16.70 -6.74
CA GLY A 118 14.80 -17.29 -5.61
C GLY A 118 16.24 -17.66 -5.95
N ALA A 119 16.49 -18.31 -7.09
CA ALA A 119 17.85 -18.60 -7.55
C ALA A 119 18.67 -17.31 -7.80
N LEU A 120 18.06 -16.29 -8.39
CA LEU A 120 18.72 -14.98 -8.61
C LEU A 120 19.07 -14.26 -7.30
N VAL A 121 18.26 -14.44 -6.24
CA VAL A 121 18.61 -13.98 -4.89
C VAL A 121 19.73 -14.83 -4.30
N ALA A 122 19.69 -16.16 -4.44
CA ALA A 122 20.68 -17.07 -3.86
C ALA A 122 22.11 -16.82 -4.39
N VAL A 123 22.27 -16.54 -5.69
CA VAL A 123 23.57 -16.23 -6.32
C VAL A 123 24.22 -14.98 -5.70
N GLN A 124 23.42 -14.07 -5.12
CA GLN A 124 23.91 -12.83 -4.52
C GLN A 124 24.54 -13.03 -3.13
N LYS A 125 24.18 -14.08 -2.37
CA LYS A 125 24.73 -14.35 -1.02
C LYS A 125 26.26 -14.41 -1.02
N THR A 126 26.89 -14.64 -2.17
CA THR A 126 28.34 -14.67 -2.36
C THR A 126 29.03 -13.29 -2.35
N GLU A 127 28.31 -12.16 -2.53
CA GLU A 127 28.92 -10.81 -2.60
C GLU A 127 28.44 -9.85 -1.50
N THR A 128 27.22 -10.02 -0.99
CA THR A 128 26.65 -9.16 0.07
C THR A 128 26.31 -10.01 1.27
N GLY A 129 27.25 -10.11 2.21
CA GLY A 129 27.04 -10.66 3.55
C GLY A 129 26.07 -9.79 4.36
N LEU A 130 24.79 -9.80 4.01
CA LEU A 130 23.70 -9.38 4.89
C LEU A 130 23.44 -10.51 5.89
N THR A 131 24.46 -10.81 6.69
CA THR A 131 24.30 -11.59 7.92
C THR A 131 23.65 -10.68 8.96
N SER A 132 22.70 -11.22 9.73
CA SER A 132 21.98 -10.52 10.81
C SER A 132 22.88 -9.93 11.91
N TYR A 133 24.18 -10.27 11.91
CA TYR A 133 25.18 -9.66 12.78
C TYR A 133 25.33 -8.16 12.48
N GLY A 134 24.87 -7.33 13.41
CA GLY A 134 25.01 -5.88 13.35
C GLY A 134 23.78 -5.11 12.85
N PHE A 135 22.61 -5.76 12.65
CA PHE A 135 21.38 -5.05 12.27
C PHE A 135 20.93 -4.06 13.36
N ALA A 136 21.07 -4.44 14.63
CA ALA A 136 20.76 -3.59 15.78
C ALA A 136 21.68 -2.36 15.89
N ASP A 137 22.89 -2.43 15.35
CA ASP A 137 23.89 -1.36 15.38
C ASP A 137 23.75 -0.36 14.22
N LYS A 138 22.82 -0.62 13.28
CA LYS A 138 22.56 0.26 12.13
C LYS A 138 21.69 1.44 12.54
N SER A 139 21.84 2.55 11.83
CA SER A 139 20.92 3.69 11.94
C SER A 139 19.50 3.29 11.52
N ALA A 140 18.47 3.94 12.09
CA ALA A 140 17.06 3.66 11.76
C ALA A 140 16.75 3.73 10.25
N GLY A 141 17.42 4.64 9.53
CA GLY A 141 17.28 4.74 8.07
C GLY A 141 17.84 3.52 7.33
N GLN A 142 19.04 3.06 7.70
CA GLN A 142 19.63 1.84 7.16
C GLN A 142 18.78 0.61 7.48
N GLN A 143 18.25 0.51 8.70
CA GLN A 143 17.36 -0.57 9.09
C GLN A 143 16.11 -0.62 8.20
N SER A 144 15.46 0.52 7.95
CA SER A 144 14.29 0.59 7.08
C SER A 144 14.59 0.15 5.64
N PHE A 145 15.71 0.61 5.09
CA PHE A 145 16.17 0.20 3.76
C PHE A 145 16.46 -1.30 3.66
N LEU A 146 17.16 -1.86 4.65
CA LEU A 146 17.47 -3.29 4.69
C LEU A 146 16.21 -4.14 4.87
N LEU A 147 15.25 -3.66 5.66
CA LEU A 147 13.95 -4.32 5.83
C LEU A 147 13.20 -4.45 4.50
N GLY A 148 13.18 -3.39 3.68
CA GLY A 148 12.60 -3.43 2.34
C GLY A 148 13.32 -4.39 1.40
N THR A 149 14.65 -4.46 1.50
CA THR A 149 15.47 -5.42 0.74
C THR A 149 15.12 -6.87 1.12
N LEU A 150 15.13 -7.19 2.42
CA LEU A 150 14.80 -8.52 2.94
C LEU A 150 13.37 -8.94 2.58
N TYR A 151 12.43 -8.00 2.63
CA TYR A 151 11.04 -8.23 2.24
C TYR A 151 10.93 -8.65 0.77
N ALA A 152 11.56 -7.91 -0.15
CA ALA A 152 11.56 -8.25 -1.57
C ALA A 152 12.26 -9.60 -1.84
N GLU A 153 13.33 -9.91 -1.12
CA GLU A 153 13.97 -11.24 -1.22
C GLU A 153 13.07 -12.37 -0.73
N ALA A 154 12.35 -12.18 0.39
CA ALA A 154 11.41 -13.17 0.90
C ALA A 154 10.28 -13.44 -0.12
N LEU A 155 9.76 -12.39 -0.75
CA LEU A 155 8.76 -12.51 -1.83
C LEU A 155 9.33 -13.30 -3.02
N ALA A 156 10.57 -13.04 -3.42
CA ALA A 156 11.21 -13.71 -4.54
C ALA A 156 11.39 -15.21 -4.28
N TYR A 157 11.87 -15.59 -3.10
CA TYR A 157 11.97 -17.00 -2.69
C TYR A 157 10.61 -17.68 -2.63
N ALA A 158 9.63 -17.02 -2.00
CA ALA A 158 8.28 -17.56 -1.89
C ALA A 158 7.70 -17.81 -3.28
N ARG A 159 7.89 -16.87 -4.22
CA ARG A 159 7.42 -17.01 -5.59
C ARG A 159 8.07 -18.17 -6.35
N SER A 160 9.37 -18.39 -6.17
CA SER A 160 10.08 -19.54 -6.75
C SER A 160 9.72 -20.89 -6.13
N GLY A 161 8.93 -20.89 -5.05
CA GLY A 161 8.55 -22.10 -4.33
C GLY A 161 9.55 -22.57 -3.28
N ASP A 162 10.62 -21.80 -3.03
CA ASP A 162 11.58 -22.06 -1.97
C ASP A 162 11.06 -21.54 -0.62
N LEU A 163 10.13 -22.31 -0.03
CA LEU A 163 9.51 -21.95 1.25
C LEU A 163 10.53 -21.83 2.38
N GLU A 164 11.59 -22.64 2.37
CA GLU A 164 12.61 -22.65 3.42
C GLU A 164 13.41 -21.33 3.39
N ALA A 165 13.94 -20.96 2.22
CA ALA A 165 14.66 -19.69 2.07
C ALA A 165 13.75 -18.48 2.32
N ALA A 166 12.50 -18.54 1.87
CA ALA A 166 11.52 -17.48 2.11
C ALA A 166 11.23 -17.31 3.62
N THR A 167 11.07 -18.42 4.33
CA THR A 167 10.89 -18.44 5.80
C THR A 167 12.13 -17.90 6.50
N GLN A 168 13.34 -18.29 6.08
CA GLN A 168 14.59 -17.78 6.65
C GLN A 168 14.71 -16.26 6.47
N ARG A 169 14.34 -15.73 5.29
CA ARG A 169 14.32 -14.28 5.05
C ARG A 169 13.28 -13.57 5.90
N TRP A 170 12.07 -14.12 6.00
CA TRP A 170 11.05 -13.57 6.89
C TRP A 170 11.49 -13.57 8.36
N GLN A 171 12.13 -14.64 8.86
CA GLN A 171 12.66 -14.68 10.23
C GLN A 171 13.72 -13.61 10.48
N THR A 172 14.59 -13.36 9.50
CA THR A 172 15.58 -12.27 9.58
C THR A 172 14.88 -10.90 9.66
N MET A 173 13.83 -10.72 8.86
CA MET A 173 12.99 -9.52 8.88
C MET A 173 12.26 -9.37 10.24
N ASP A 174 11.72 -10.45 10.80
CA ASP A 174 11.03 -10.47 12.09
C ASP A 174 11.95 -10.05 13.24
N GLN A 175 13.20 -10.52 13.24
CA GLN A 175 14.23 -10.11 14.21
C GLN A 175 14.56 -8.62 14.07
N ALA A 176 14.70 -8.13 12.84
CA ALA A 176 14.98 -6.73 12.52
C ALA A 176 13.86 -5.77 12.98
N LEU A 177 12.61 -6.23 13.02
CA LEU A 177 11.47 -5.43 13.47
C LEU A 177 11.45 -5.18 14.99
N GLY A 178 12.31 -5.84 15.78
CA GLY A 178 12.48 -5.58 17.21
C GLY A 178 11.16 -5.48 18.01
N GLN A 179 11.04 -4.45 18.85
CA GLN A 179 9.78 -4.06 19.49
C GLN A 179 9.05 -3.03 18.62
N THR A 180 8.27 -3.53 17.67
CA THR A 180 7.41 -2.72 16.80
C THR A 180 6.05 -2.51 17.43
N ALA A 181 5.29 -1.51 16.96
CA ALA A 181 3.91 -1.25 17.37
C ALA A 181 2.90 -1.88 16.40
N GLU A 182 1.61 -1.80 16.71
CA GLU A 182 0.56 -2.14 15.75
C GLU A 182 0.67 -1.28 14.47
N PRO A 183 0.30 -1.81 13.28
CA PRO A 183 -0.27 -3.15 13.03
C PRO A 183 0.79 -4.26 12.81
N LEU A 184 2.08 -3.95 12.91
CA LEU A 184 3.16 -4.91 12.62
C LEU A 184 3.20 -6.05 13.64
N ILE A 185 2.89 -5.79 14.92
CA ILE A 185 2.77 -6.84 15.94
C ILE A 185 1.75 -7.90 15.52
N SER A 186 0.55 -7.47 15.12
CA SER A 186 -0.51 -8.39 14.68
C SER A 186 -0.10 -9.21 13.46
N TYR A 187 0.51 -8.55 12.45
CA TYR A 187 1.03 -9.26 11.28
C TYR A 187 2.06 -10.33 11.66
N ARG A 188 3.04 -9.98 12.51
CA ARG A 188 4.10 -10.89 12.94
C ARG A 188 3.55 -12.10 13.69
N ARG A 189 2.63 -11.89 14.63
CA ARG A 189 1.98 -12.97 15.39
C ARG A 189 1.24 -13.93 14.45
N ASN A 190 0.49 -13.39 13.49
CA ASN A 190 -0.22 -14.20 12.52
C ASN A 190 0.77 -15.04 11.71
N MET A 191 1.80 -14.42 11.13
CA MET A 191 2.80 -15.14 10.34
C MET A 191 3.53 -16.22 11.16
N GLN A 192 3.90 -15.94 12.41
CA GLN A 192 4.49 -16.93 13.32
C GLN A 192 3.54 -18.09 13.58
N GLY A 193 2.26 -17.82 13.85
CA GLY A 193 1.24 -18.85 14.05
C GLY A 193 1.09 -19.76 12.83
N TRP A 194 1.13 -19.19 11.62
CA TRP A 194 1.09 -19.97 10.37
C TRP A 194 2.33 -20.84 10.19
N LEU A 195 3.53 -20.30 10.42
CA LEU A 195 4.78 -21.03 10.29
C LEU A 195 4.94 -22.18 11.30
N GLN A 196 4.17 -22.16 12.40
CA GLN A 196 4.15 -23.25 13.38
C GLN A 196 3.23 -24.42 12.97
N GLN A 197 2.39 -24.26 11.96
CA GLN A 197 1.59 -25.35 11.41
C GLN A 197 2.52 -26.37 10.73
N LYS A 198 2.30 -27.67 10.93
CA LYS A 198 3.15 -28.74 10.37
C LYS A 198 2.37 -29.60 9.37
N PRO A 199 2.75 -29.62 8.07
CA PRO A 199 3.74 -28.75 7.42
C PRO A 199 3.18 -27.34 7.11
N PRO A 200 4.02 -26.29 7.09
CA PRO A 200 3.58 -24.98 6.61
C PRO A 200 3.30 -25.05 5.10
N ALA A 201 2.15 -24.52 4.67
CA ALA A 201 1.75 -24.52 3.27
C ALA A 201 2.33 -23.31 2.52
N LEU A 202 3.05 -23.56 1.42
CA LEU A 202 3.62 -22.52 0.57
C LEU A 202 2.55 -21.52 0.07
N GLU A 203 1.39 -22.02 -0.36
CA GLU A 203 0.30 -21.18 -0.88
C GLU A 203 -0.19 -20.16 0.16
N GLN A 204 -0.33 -20.59 1.42
CA GLN A 204 -0.73 -19.71 2.52
C GLN A 204 0.38 -18.68 2.80
N PHE A 205 1.64 -19.10 2.81
CA PHE A 205 2.76 -18.19 2.99
C PHE A 205 2.80 -17.11 1.89
N GLN A 206 2.60 -17.51 0.62
CA GLN A 206 2.50 -16.59 -0.52
C GLN A 206 1.29 -15.64 -0.43
N ALA A 207 0.19 -16.06 0.20
CA ALA A 207 -0.99 -15.23 0.39
C ALA A 207 -0.83 -14.20 1.52
N VAL A 208 -0.11 -14.57 2.59
CA VAL A 208 0.05 -13.73 3.80
C VAL A 208 1.25 -12.78 3.68
N LEU A 209 2.38 -13.22 3.11
CA LEU A 209 3.60 -12.40 3.03
C LEU A 209 3.39 -11.01 2.39
N PRO A 210 2.56 -10.85 1.34
CA PRO A 210 2.26 -9.54 0.75
C PRO A 210 1.61 -8.53 1.72
N TRP A 211 0.99 -9.00 2.81
CA TRP A 211 0.30 -8.14 3.79
C TRP A 211 1.27 -7.35 4.67
N PHE A 212 2.56 -7.69 4.64
CA PHE A 212 3.59 -6.97 5.37
C PHE A 212 3.70 -5.51 4.94
N GLU A 213 3.75 -5.25 3.62
CA GLU A 213 3.98 -3.89 3.09
C GLU A 213 2.85 -2.92 3.50
N PRO A 214 1.55 -3.26 3.35
CA PRO A 214 0.46 -2.42 3.89
C PRO A 214 0.52 -2.20 5.41
N ALA A 215 0.91 -3.23 6.18
CA ALA A 215 1.08 -3.10 7.63
C ALA A 215 2.26 -2.18 7.97
N PHE A 216 3.35 -2.27 7.21
CA PHE A 216 4.52 -1.42 7.38
C PHE A 216 4.23 0.03 6.99
N GLU A 217 3.48 0.27 5.90
CA GLU A 217 3.03 1.60 5.50
C GLU A 217 2.23 2.29 6.60
N THR A 218 1.29 1.55 7.20
CA THR A 218 0.48 2.05 8.32
C THR A 218 1.36 2.36 9.54
N TYR A 219 2.30 1.48 9.88
CA TYR A 219 3.26 1.72 10.96
C TYR A 219 4.13 2.96 10.70
N ALA A 220 4.64 3.10 9.48
CA ALA A 220 5.56 4.17 9.11
C ALA A 220 4.89 5.55 9.02
N ALA A 221 3.56 5.62 8.87
CA ALA A 221 2.81 6.88 8.88
C ALA A 221 2.94 7.65 10.21
N GLY A 222 3.21 6.95 11.32
CA GLY A 222 3.47 7.55 12.63
C GLY A 222 4.95 7.78 12.94
N GLN A 223 5.84 7.59 11.96
CA GLN A 223 7.30 7.64 12.14
C GLN A 223 7.91 8.80 11.37
N HIS A 224 9.25 8.93 11.43
CA HIS A 224 9.99 9.92 10.65
C HIS A 224 9.74 9.76 9.13
N ASP A 225 9.62 10.88 8.41
CA ASP A 225 9.23 10.97 6.99
C ASP A 225 10.06 10.14 6.00
N GLN A 226 11.22 9.62 6.42
CA GLN A 226 12.10 8.79 5.59
C GLN A 226 11.95 7.29 5.80
N VAL A 227 11.25 6.85 6.84
CA VAL A 227 11.10 5.42 7.14
C VAL A 227 10.45 4.71 5.95
N LEU A 228 9.28 5.17 5.50
CA LEU A 228 8.58 4.55 4.38
C LEU A 228 9.33 4.67 3.04
N PRO A 229 9.81 5.85 2.61
CA PRO A 229 10.58 5.96 1.36
C PRO A 229 11.85 5.08 1.34
N LEU A 230 12.57 4.93 2.46
CA LEU A 230 13.76 4.07 2.52
C LEU A 230 13.40 2.59 2.41
N PHE A 231 12.34 2.16 3.08
CA PHE A 231 11.79 0.81 2.93
C PHE A 231 11.42 0.52 1.47
N GLN A 232 10.62 1.40 0.87
CA GLN A 232 10.19 1.27 -0.52
C GLN A 232 11.39 1.29 -1.49
N ALA A 233 12.44 2.07 -1.19
CA ALA A 233 13.65 2.08 -2.01
C ALA A 233 14.40 0.74 -1.93
N GLY A 234 14.51 0.13 -0.75
CA GLY A 234 15.12 -1.20 -0.59
C GLY A 234 14.39 -2.27 -1.37
N ALA A 235 13.05 -2.28 -1.28
CA ALA A 235 12.22 -3.22 -2.01
C ALA A 235 12.29 -2.98 -3.53
N TRP A 236 12.14 -1.73 -3.96
CA TRP A 236 12.19 -1.34 -5.37
C TRP A 236 13.53 -1.65 -6.02
N MET A 237 14.65 -1.30 -5.38
CA MET A 237 16.00 -1.59 -5.90
C MET A 237 16.22 -3.10 -6.05
N THR A 238 15.78 -3.90 -5.08
CA THR A 238 15.87 -5.36 -5.17
C THR A 238 15.06 -5.90 -6.36
N ASN A 239 13.83 -5.43 -6.54
CA ASN A 239 12.99 -5.82 -7.67
C ASN A 239 13.54 -5.37 -9.03
N MET A 240 14.11 -4.16 -9.11
CA MET A 240 14.79 -3.68 -10.31
C MET A 240 15.98 -4.54 -10.68
N ARG A 241 16.77 -4.99 -9.69
CA ARG A 241 17.87 -5.93 -9.93
C ARG A 241 17.34 -7.26 -10.46
N LEU A 242 16.35 -7.85 -9.78
CA LEU A 242 15.77 -9.14 -10.16
C LEU A 242 15.16 -9.10 -11.56
N ALA A 243 14.41 -8.05 -11.90
CA ALA A 243 13.88 -7.85 -13.24
C ALA A 243 14.98 -7.73 -14.29
N ALA A 244 16.06 -6.98 -13.99
CA ALA A 244 17.19 -6.85 -14.89
C ALA A 244 17.94 -8.18 -15.09
N GLU A 245 18.16 -8.94 -14.03
CA GLU A 245 18.82 -10.26 -14.08
C GLU A 245 17.95 -11.31 -14.79
N ALA A 246 16.62 -11.21 -14.68
CA ALA A 246 15.66 -12.02 -15.42
C ALA A 246 15.50 -11.59 -16.90
N GLY A 247 16.08 -10.45 -17.30
CA GLY A 247 15.91 -9.90 -18.66
C GLY A 247 14.56 -9.23 -18.92
N GLU A 248 13.80 -8.89 -17.88
CA GLU A 248 12.49 -8.25 -17.96
C GLU A 248 12.58 -6.74 -18.19
N VAL A 249 12.89 -6.35 -19.41
CA VAL A 249 12.98 -4.93 -19.81
C VAL A 249 11.67 -4.18 -19.57
N ASP A 250 10.52 -4.79 -19.87
CA ASP A 250 9.21 -4.17 -19.63
C ASP A 250 8.97 -3.92 -18.14
N GLY A 251 9.38 -4.86 -17.28
CA GLY A 251 9.29 -4.70 -15.82
C GLY A 251 10.13 -3.52 -15.32
N LEU A 252 11.31 -3.30 -15.90
CA LEU A 252 12.16 -2.16 -15.56
C LEU A 252 11.53 -0.82 -15.96
N ILE A 253 10.90 -0.76 -17.13
CA ILE A 253 10.27 0.47 -17.64
C ILE A 253 9.00 0.80 -16.85
N HIS A 254 8.10 -0.16 -16.67
CA HIS A 254 6.82 0.05 -15.97
C HIS A 254 7.00 0.21 -14.45
N GLY A 255 8.09 -0.34 -13.91
CA GLY A 255 8.47 -0.20 -12.51
C GLY A 255 9.11 1.16 -12.17
N ARG A 256 9.27 2.07 -13.13
CA ARG A 256 9.92 3.38 -12.93
C ARG A 256 9.26 4.19 -11.81
N ALA A 257 10.05 4.53 -10.78
CA ALA A 257 9.64 5.33 -9.63
C ALA A 257 10.74 6.32 -9.19
N VAL A 258 11.65 6.69 -10.09
CA VAL A 258 12.81 7.52 -9.74
C VAL A 258 12.40 8.89 -9.20
N ASP A 259 11.44 9.56 -9.84
CA ASP A 259 10.96 10.88 -9.40
C ASP A 259 10.44 10.84 -7.96
N TYR A 260 9.79 9.74 -7.57
CA TYR A 260 9.35 9.52 -6.19
C TYR A 260 10.50 9.50 -5.20
N PHE A 261 11.54 8.72 -5.50
CA PHE A 261 12.68 8.62 -4.60
C PHE A 261 13.49 9.91 -4.55
N LEU A 262 13.68 10.59 -5.69
CA LEU A 262 14.35 11.90 -5.71
C LEU A 262 13.57 12.97 -4.94
N ALA A 263 12.23 12.92 -4.94
CA ALA A 263 11.40 13.88 -4.20
C ALA A 263 11.30 13.57 -2.70
N ARG A 264 11.41 12.29 -2.29
CA ARG A 264 11.12 11.86 -0.90
C ARG A 264 12.35 11.46 -0.10
N LEU A 265 13.45 11.05 -0.75
CA LEU A 265 14.69 10.68 -0.06
C LEU A 265 15.66 11.84 -0.05
N LYS A 266 16.22 12.15 1.13
CA LYS A 266 17.45 12.95 1.22
C LYS A 266 18.65 12.02 0.99
N ALA A 267 18.79 11.54 -0.24
CA ALA A 267 19.77 10.53 -0.59
C ALA A 267 21.19 11.12 -0.70
N PRO A 268 22.25 10.36 -0.40
CA PRO A 268 23.62 10.79 -0.70
C PRO A 268 23.80 11.03 -2.21
N LYS A 269 24.69 11.96 -2.59
CA LYS A 269 24.94 12.31 -4.01
C LYS A 269 25.13 11.10 -4.94
N GLY A 270 25.90 10.09 -4.49
CA GLY A 270 26.14 8.89 -5.28
C GLY A 270 24.90 8.03 -5.55
N VAL A 271 23.86 8.16 -4.71
CA VAL A 271 22.56 7.51 -4.88
C VAL A 271 21.66 8.36 -5.78
N GLU A 272 21.63 9.68 -5.60
CA GLU A 272 20.89 10.60 -6.50
C GLU A 272 21.38 10.48 -7.96
N GLU A 273 22.69 10.44 -8.18
CA GLU A 273 23.30 10.18 -9.48
C GLU A 273 22.89 8.81 -10.04
N GLY A 274 22.81 7.80 -9.18
CA GLY A 274 22.35 6.47 -9.54
C GLY A 274 20.90 6.48 -10.01
N PHE A 275 20.01 7.16 -9.28
CA PHE A 275 18.62 7.34 -9.66
C PHE A 275 18.47 8.02 -11.01
N ARG A 276 19.12 9.17 -11.23
CA ARG A 276 19.08 9.87 -12.53
C ARG A 276 19.57 9.00 -13.67
N ARG A 277 20.66 8.26 -13.46
CA ARG A 277 21.17 7.33 -14.47
C ARG A 277 20.18 6.20 -14.79
N LEU A 278 19.49 5.67 -13.78
CA LEU A 278 18.44 4.68 -14.01
C LEU A 278 17.28 5.29 -14.77
N ASP A 279 16.91 6.54 -14.46
CA ASP A 279 15.85 7.28 -15.13
C ASP A 279 16.12 7.41 -16.64
N ASP A 280 17.32 7.83 -17.00
CA ASP A 280 17.78 7.96 -18.39
C ASP A 280 17.72 6.63 -19.15
N LEU A 281 18.00 5.51 -18.46
CA LEU A 281 17.93 4.18 -19.04
C LEU A 281 16.46 3.75 -19.22
N MET A 282 15.64 3.89 -18.18
CA MET A 282 14.23 3.48 -18.19
C MET A 282 13.35 4.35 -19.09
N ALA A 283 13.80 5.55 -19.46
CA ALA A 283 13.13 6.37 -20.46
C ALA A 283 13.20 5.77 -21.87
N LYS A 284 14.09 4.80 -22.12
CA LYS A 284 14.22 4.12 -23.41
C LYS A 284 13.15 3.04 -23.55
N LYS A 285 12.62 2.87 -24.77
CA LYS A 285 11.63 1.81 -25.08
C LYS A 285 12.22 0.40 -25.02
N THR A 286 13.53 0.27 -25.22
CA THR A 286 14.24 -1.01 -25.25
C THR A 286 15.61 -0.83 -24.60
N LEU A 287 16.11 -1.88 -23.94
CA LEU A 287 17.43 -1.92 -23.33
C LEU A 287 18.26 -3.04 -23.94
N SER A 288 19.50 -2.72 -24.32
CA SER A 288 20.51 -3.71 -24.70
C SER A 288 21.05 -4.47 -23.48
N GLU A 289 21.67 -5.63 -23.70
CA GLU A 289 22.34 -6.39 -22.63
C GLU A 289 23.37 -5.56 -21.85
N ARG A 290 24.09 -4.68 -22.55
CA ARG A 290 25.05 -3.76 -21.93
C ARG A 290 24.35 -2.79 -20.98
N GLU A 291 23.18 -2.29 -21.35
CA GLU A 291 22.39 -1.37 -20.53
C GLU A 291 21.77 -2.08 -19.33
N ILE A 292 21.30 -3.32 -19.51
CA ILE A 292 20.85 -4.18 -18.40
C ILE A 292 21.98 -4.38 -17.37
N LYS A 293 23.20 -4.69 -17.82
CA LYS A 293 24.38 -4.78 -16.93
C LYS A 293 24.67 -3.46 -16.20
N ILE A 294 24.42 -2.32 -16.85
CA ILE A 294 24.55 -1.00 -16.22
C ILE A 294 23.48 -0.79 -15.16
N VAL A 295 22.22 -1.19 -15.41
CA VAL A 295 21.14 -1.14 -14.41
C VAL A 295 21.54 -1.93 -13.17
N ILE A 296 21.93 -3.19 -13.32
CA ILE A 296 22.36 -4.07 -12.22
C ILE A 296 23.52 -3.43 -11.44
N LYS A 297 24.57 -2.94 -12.13
CA LYS A 297 25.72 -2.31 -11.49
C LYS A 297 25.34 -1.03 -10.73
N THR A 298 24.42 -0.24 -11.28
CA THR A 298 23.96 1.01 -10.66
C THR A 298 23.15 0.71 -9.41
N VAL A 299 22.19 -0.22 -9.49
CA VAL A 299 21.41 -0.70 -8.34
C VAL A 299 22.33 -1.24 -7.23
N LYS A 300 23.26 -2.15 -7.56
CA LYS A 300 24.24 -2.68 -6.59
C LYS A 300 25.11 -1.59 -5.94
N LYS A 301 25.43 -0.51 -6.66
CA LYS A 301 26.19 0.62 -6.11
C LYS A 301 25.32 1.41 -5.12
N MET A 302 24.07 1.70 -5.48
CA MET A 302 23.15 2.42 -4.59
C MET A 302 22.84 1.63 -3.32
N GLN A 303 22.59 0.31 -3.45
CA GLN A 303 22.35 -0.58 -2.32
C GLN A 303 23.51 -0.52 -1.30
N ARG A 304 24.76 -0.61 -1.76
CA ARG A 304 25.96 -0.49 -0.90
C ARG A 304 26.13 0.86 -0.20
N ILE A 305 25.55 1.93 -0.74
CA ILE A 305 25.62 3.27 -0.11
C ILE A 305 24.53 3.42 0.95
N LEU A 306 23.34 2.86 0.71
CA LEU A 306 22.18 2.98 1.59
C LEU A 306 22.13 1.91 2.70
N GLY A 307 22.86 0.79 2.56
CA GLY A 307 22.91 -0.30 3.53
C GLY A 307 24.23 -1.05 3.54
#